data_AF-A0A157SH17-F1
#
_entry.id   AF-A0A157SH17-F1
#
_cell.length_a   1.000
_cell.length_b   1.000
_cell.length_c   1.000
_cell.angle_alpha   90.00
_cell.angle_beta   90.00
_cell.angle_gamma   90.00
#
_symmetry.space_group_name_H-M   'P 1'
#
loop_
_entity.id
_entity.type
_entity.pdbx_description
1 polymer ?
#
loop_
_entity_poly.entity_id
_entity_poly.type
_entity_poly.pdbx_seq_one_letter_code
_entity_poly.pdbx_strand_id
1 'polypeptide(L)'
;MKGWMRNARRINKHDWAYTWTYTCFMGVHPMSQITLYLDDATQALVDEAAQASGMSKSRWVAELIRKYASQEWPADCLALAGAFADFPLREDVPELPADVPRAGF
;
A
#
# COMPACT_ATOMS: atom_id res chain seq x y z
N MET A 1 20.35 -8.50 12.63
CA MET A 1 21.26 -7.47 13.17
C MET A 1 22.32 -6.94 12.18
N LYS A 2 22.45 -7.41 10.92
CA LYS A 2 23.54 -7.00 10.00
C LYS A 2 23.05 -6.46 8.64
N GLY A 3 22.19 -5.44 8.62
CA GLY A 3 21.66 -4.87 7.35
C GLY A 3 21.71 -3.34 7.21
N TRP A 4 21.89 -2.61 8.31
CA TRP A 4 21.59 -1.17 8.35
C TRP A 4 22.80 -0.23 8.25
N MET A 5 24.02 -0.77 8.04
CA MET A 5 25.26 0.04 8.02
C MET A 5 25.61 0.70 6.66
N ARG A 6 24.79 0.56 5.62
CA ARG A 6 25.16 1.06 4.27
C ARG A 6 24.97 2.58 4.05
N ASN A 7 24.31 3.31 4.95
CA ASN A 7 24.01 4.73 4.76
C ASN A 7 24.67 5.67 5.79
N ALA A 8 25.85 5.32 6.28
CA ALA A 8 26.55 6.04 7.34
C ALA A 8 27.61 7.04 6.84
N ARG A 9 27.53 7.55 5.61
CA ARG A 9 28.57 8.46 5.07
C ARG A 9 28.35 9.95 5.40
N ARG A 10 27.25 10.33 6.07
CA ARG A 10 26.95 11.74 6.39
C ARG A 10 26.20 11.92 7.72
N ILE A 11 26.61 11.26 8.80
CA ILE A 11 26.02 11.54 10.13
C ILE A 11 27.16 11.60 11.16
N ASN A 12 27.26 12.73 11.85
CA ASN A 12 28.33 13.06 12.78
C ASN A 12 28.11 12.33 14.12
N LYS A 13 29.18 11.93 14.80
CA LYS A 13 29.17 10.99 15.95
C LYS A 13 28.35 11.47 17.16
N HIS A 14 28.04 12.77 17.25
CA HIS A 14 27.24 13.39 18.31
C HIS A 14 25.72 13.21 18.16
N ASP A 15 25.24 12.70 17.02
CA ASP A 15 23.80 12.54 16.73
C ASP A 15 23.20 11.23 17.32
N TRP A 16 24.07 10.32 17.76
CA TRP A 16 23.67 8.96 18.18
C TRP A 16 23.07 8.91 19.58
N ALA A 17 23.38 9.87 20.46
CA ALA A 17 22.87 9.88 21.83
C ALA A 17 21.46 10.49 21.94
N TYR A 18 21.08 11.40 21.04
CA TYR A 18 19.80 12.12 21.12
C TYR A 18 18.61 11.33 20.55
N THR A 19 18.84 10.47 19.56
CA THR A 19 17.77 9.67 18.93
C THR A 19 17.33 8.46 19.75
N TRP A 20 18.16 7.97 20.68
CA TRP A 20 17.86 6.77 21.48
C TRP A 20 16.96 7.05 22.70
N THR A 21 17.07 8.23 23.31
CA THR A 21 16.26 8.59 24.49
C THR A 21 14.86 9.06 24.14
N TYR A 22 14.67 9.79 23.03
CA TYR A 22 13.34 10.26 22.62
C TYR A 22 12.42 9.15 22.11
N THR A 23 12.97 8.16 21.42
CA THR A 23 12.17 7.07 20.82
C THR A 23 11.57 6.14 21.87
N CYS A 24 12.24 5.97 23.02
CA CYS A 24 11.78 5.12 24.12
C CYS A 24 10.68 5.80 24.98
N PHE A 25 10.66 7.14 25.04
CA PHE A 25 9.71 7.90 25.86
C PHE A 25 8.42 8.30 25.11
N MET A 26 8.45 8.38 23.77
CA MET A 26 7.33 8.91 22.96
C MET A 26 6.62 7.88 22.05
N GLY A 27 7.03 6.61 22.03
CA GLY A 27 6.34 5.56 21.28
C GLY A 27 6.30 5.74 19.75
N VAL A 28 7.15 6.61 19.18
CA VAL A 28 7.23 6.81 17.74
C VAL A 28 8.11 5.72 17.12
N HIS A 29 7.48 4.71 16.51
CA HIS A 29 8.23 3.70 15.76
C HIS A 29 8.99 4.37 14.60
N PRO A 30 10.23 3.95 14.30
CA PRO A 30 10.95 4.45 13.13
C PRO A 30 10.15 4.13 11.87
N MET A 31 9.70 5.18 11.18
CA MET A 31 8.94 5.03 9.94
C MET A 31 9.80 4.34 8.88
N SER A 32 9.26 3.29 8.26
CA SER A 32 9.90 2.65 7.11
C SER A 32 10.03 3.67 5.97
N GLN A 33 11.26 3.91 5.52
CA GLN A 33 11.54 4.83 4.41
C GLN A 33 11.59 4.04 3.08
N ILE A 34 10.94 4.58 2.05
CA ILE A 34 10.98 4.07 0.68
C ILE A 34 11.50 5.19 -0.23
N THR A 35 12.39 4.85 -1.17
CA THR A 35 12.85 5.75 -2.24
C THR A 35 12.15 5.33 -3.53
N LEU A 36 11.39 6.24 -4.13
CA LEU A 36 10.63 6.01 -5.35
C LEU A 36 11.15 6.95 -6.45
N TYR A 37 11.46 6.39 -7.62
CA TYR A 37 11.77 7.19 -8.81
C TYR A 37 10.47 7.49 -9.55
N LEU A 38 10.22 8.77 -9.82
CA LEU A 38 9.07 9.27 -10.57
C LEU A 38 9.60 10.02 -11.77
N ASP A 39 8.90 9.94 -12.89
CA ASP A 39 9.11 10.86 -14.01
C ASP A 39 8.55 12.26 -13.66
N ASP A 40 8.95 13.26 -14.45
CA ASP A 40 8.59 14.66 -14.20
C ASP A 40 7.07 14.89 -14.23
N ALA A 41 6.33 14.17 -15.08
CA ALA A 41 4.88 14.31 -15.17
C ALA A 41 4.20 13.73 -13.92
N THR A 42 4.64 12.55 -13.46
CA THR A 42 4.12 11.94 -12.23
C THR A 42 4.47 12.79 -11.00
N GLN A 43 5.67 13.37 -10.95
CA GLN A 43 6.04 14.28 -9.87
C GLN A 43 5.14 15.53 -9.83
N ALA A 44 4.81 16.12 -10.99
CA ALA A 44 3.91 17.26 -11.06
C ALA A 44 2.50 16.91 -10.54
N LEU A 45 1.98 15.73 -10.86
CA LEU A 45 0.69 15.24 -10.36
C LEU A 45 0.69 15.07 -8.83
N VAL A 46 1.76 14.51 -8.26
CA VAL A 46 1.90 14.39 -6.80
C VAL A 46 1.91 15.78 -6.14
N ASP A 47 2.60 16.73 -6.74
CA ASP A 47 2.74 18.09 -6.20
C ASP A 47 1.40 18.83 -6.20
N GLU A 48 0.68 18.80 -7.32
CA GLU A 48 -0.65 19.40 -7.45
C GLU A 48 -1.64 18.76 -6.47
N ALA A 49 -1.67 17.43 -6.38
CA ALA A 49 -2.60 16.73 -5.52
C ALA A 49 -2.28 16.89 -4.02
N ALA A 50 -0.99 16.96 -3.66
CA ALA A 50 -0.56 17.28 -2.30
C ALA A 50 -0.96 18.71 -1.93
N GLN A 51 -0.77 19.67 -2.83
CA GLN A 51 -1.18 21.06 -2.62
C GLN A 51 -2.70 21.21 -2.50
N ALA A 52 -3.47 20.58 -3.39
CA ALA A 52 -4.94 20.60 -3.37
C ALA A 52 -5.52 19.98 -2.10
N SER A 53 -4.86 18.95 -1.55
CA SER A 53 -5.26 18.30 -0.30
C SER A 53 -4.73 18.99 0.97
N GLY A 54 -3.85 19.99 0.84
CA GLY A 54 -3.17 20.65 1.96
C GLY A 54 -2.24 19.74 2.76
N MET A 55 -1.79 18.62 2.16
CA MET A 55 -0.93 17.63 2.81
C MET A 55 0.51 17.71 2.29
N SER A 56 1.47 17.21 3.08
CA SER A 56 2.82 16.99 2.57
C SER A 56 2.83 15.86 1.54
N LYS A 57 3.74 15.94 0.55
CA LYS A 57 3.87 14.93 -0.52
C LYS A 57 3.97 13.51 0.05
N SER A 58 4.83 13.29 1.04
CA SER A 58 5.00 11.96 1.67
C SER A 58 3.73 11.47 2.37
N ARG A 59 2.97 12.37 3.02
CA ARG A 59 1.70 12.00 3.65
C ARG A 59 0.65 11.67 2.60
N TRP A 60 0.57 12.47 1.54
CA TRP A 60 -0.34 12.24 0.43
C TRP A 60 -0.08 10.90 -0.26
N VAL A 61 1.19 10.59 -0.57
CA VAL A 61 1.58 9.29 -1.15
C VAL A 61 1.24 8.14 -0.20
N ALA A 62 1.45 8.30 1.11
CA ALA A 62 1.09 7.27 2.08
C ALA A 62 -0.43 7.00 2.15
N GLU A 63 -1.26 8.04 2.07
CA GLU A 63 -2.72 7.89 1.95
C GLU A 63 -3.12 7.22 0.64
N LEU A 64 -2.47 7.59 -0.46
CA LEU A 64 -2.70 6.97 -1.76
C LEU A 64 -2.41 5.46 -1.71
N ILE A 65 -1.27 5.08 -1.14
CA ILE A 65 -0.91 3.66 -0.94
C ILE A 65 -1.96 2.96 -0.08
N ARG A 66 -2.41 3.57 1.03
CA ARG A 66 -3.48 2.97 1.86
C ARG A 66 -4.75 2.72 1.05
N LYS A 67 -5.18 3.70 0.26
CA LYS A 67 -6.40 3.63 -0.55
C LYS A 67 -6.34 2.55 -1.63
N TYR A 68 -5.19 2.31 -2.24
CA TYR A 68 -5.04 1.29 -3.29
C TYR A 68 -4.62 -0.07 -2.75
N ALA A 69 -3.90 -0.11 -1.63
CA ALA A 69 -3.50 -1.36 -0.98
C ALA A 69 -4.62 -1.96 -0.12
N SER A 70 -5.66 -1.20 0.23
CA SER A 70 -6.87 -1.76 0.79
C SER A 70 -7.54 -2.65 -0.26
N GLN A 71 -7.28 -3.95 -0.19
CA GLN A 71 -7.93 -5.00 -1.01
C GLN A 71 -9.35 -5.27 -0.54
N GLU A 72 -10.07 -4.24 -0.12
CA GLU A 72 -11.46 -4.35 0.30
C GLU A 72 -12.33 -4.28 -0.95
N TRP A 73 -13.18 -5.29 -1.12
CA TRP A 73 -14.18 -5.27 -2.17
C TRP A 73 -15.12 -4.09 -1.93
N PRO A 74 -15.50 -3.33 -2.98
CA PRO A 74 -16.49 -2.27 -2.84
C PRO A 74 -17.74 -2.80 -2.14
N ALA A 75 -18.35 -1.98 -1.27
CA ALA A 75 -19.54 -2.37 -0.54
C ALA A 75 -20.66 -2.86 -1.47
N ASP A 76 -20.77 -2.28 -2.67
CA ASP A 76 -21.72 -2.71 -3.70
C ASP A 76 -21.44 -4.16 -4.19
N CYS A 77 -20.17 -4.54 -4.33
CA CYS A 77 -19.78 -5.91 -4.69
C CYS A 77 -20.09 -6.90 -3.55
N LEU A 78 -19.94 -6.47 -2.29
CA LEU A 78 -20.33 -7.28 -1.14
C LEU A 78 -21.86 -7.39 -1.01
N ALA A 79 -22.60 -6.31 -1.29
CA ALA A 79 -24.06 -6.29 -1.26
C ALA A 79 -24.68 -7.18 -2.34
N LEU A 80 -23.98 -7.36 -3.46
CA LEU A 80 -24.35 -8.29 -4.53
C LEU A 80 -24.16 -9.77 -4.12
N ALA A 81 -23.31 -10.07 -3.13
CA ALA A 81 -23.11 -11.43 -2.66
C ALA A 81 -24.41 -11.96 -2.02
N GLY A 82 -25.06 -12.91 -2.69
CA GLY A 82 -26.35 -13.46 -2.24
C GLY A 82 -27.59 -12.63 -2.61
N ALA A 83 -27.44 -11.53 -3.38
CA ALA A 83 -28.58 -10.76 -3.89
C ALA A 83 -29.39 -11.50 -4.96
N PHE A 84 -28.83 -12.57 -5.52
CA PHE A 84 -29.52 -13.43 -6.49
C PHE A 84 -30.42 -14.43 -5.74
N ALA A 85 -31.67 -14.02 -5.49
CA ALA A 85 -32.68 -14.86 -4.83
C ALA A 85 -33.03 -16.14 -5.62
N ASP A 86 -32.96 -16.07 -6.95
CA ASP A 86 -33.20 -17.17 -7.90
C ASP A 86 -31.88 -17.78 -8.41
N PHE A 87 -30.80 -17.73 -7.61
CA PHE A 87 -29.60 -18.48 -7.97
C PHE A 87 -29.91 -19.98 -7.81
N PRO A 88 -29.87 -20.79 -8.89
CA PRO A 88 -30.10 -22.21 -8.77
C PRO A 88 -28.90 -22.83 -8.05
N LEU A 89 -28.95 -22.86 -6.72
CA LEU A 89 -28.09 -23.67 -5.88
C LEU A 89 -28.40 -25.12 -6.27
N ARG A 90 -27.67 -25.64 -7.26
CA ARG A 90 -27.80 -27.05 -7.66
C ARG A 90 -27.33 -27.91 -6.49
N GLU A 91 -28.22 -28.77 -6.01
CA GLU A 91 -27.90 -29.80 -5.02
C GLU A 91 -26.90 -30.82 -5.61
N ASP A 92 -27.00 -31.08 -6.92
CA ASP A 92 -26.07 -31.89 -7.69
C ASP A 92 -25.15 -31.02 -8.55
N VAL A 93 -23.88 -30.94 -8.18
CA VAL A 93 -22.84 -30.35 -9.02
C VAL A 93 -22.52 -31.37 -10.12
N PRO A 94 -22.88 -31.13 -11.41
CA PRO A 94 -22.46 -32.02 -12.49
C PRO A 94 -20.92 -32.04 -12.55
N GLU A 95 -20.34 -33.17 -12.96
CA GLU A 95 -18.89 -33.25 -13.17
C GLU A 95 -18.45 -32.07 -14.05
N LEU A 96 -17.52 -31.27 -13.52
CA LEU A 96 -16.99 -30.12 -14.23
C LEU A 96 -16.34 -30.64 -15.53
N PRO A 97 -16.63 -30.01 -16.69
CA PRO A 97 -15.97 -30.39 -17.93
C PRO A 97 -14.45 -30.23 -17.76
N ALA A 98 -13.70 -31.10 -18.43
CA ALA A 98 -12.24 -31.04 -18.41
C ALA A 98 -11.77 -29.63 -18.81
N ASP A 99 -10.79 -29.11 -18.06
CA ASP A 99 -10.23 -27.78 -18.29
C ASP A 99 -9.73 -27.66 -19.73
N VAL A 100 -10.24 -26.65 -20.44
CA VAL A 100 -9.85 -26.42 -21.84
C VAL A 100 -8.56 -25.60 -21.87
N PRO A 101 -7.60 -25.94 -22.75
CA PRO A 101 -6.36 -25.20 -22.82
C PRO A 101 -6.65 -23.73 -23.14
N ARG A 102 -6.08 -22.83 -22.32
CA ARG A 102 -6.17 -21.37 -22.50
C ARG A 102 -5.69 -21.03 -23.92
N ALA A 103 -6.57 -20.46 -24.73
CA ALA A 103 -6.19 -19.93 -26.03
C ALA A 103 -5.12 -18.85 -25.81
N GLY A 104 -3.94 -19.08 -26.40
CA GLY A 104 -2.86 -18.09 -26.42
C GLY A 104 -3.30 -16.85 -27.22
N PHE A 105 -2.85 -15.68 -26.77
CA PHE A 105 -3.00 -14.42 -27.50
C PHE A 105 -1.92 -14.29 -28.57
#